data_AF-A0A9P7XB19-F1
#
_entry.id   AF-A0A9P7XB19-F1
#
_cell.length_a   1.000
_cell.length_b   1.000
_cell.length_c   1.000
_cell.angle_alpha   90.00
_cell.angle_beta   90.00
_cell.angle_gamma   90.00
#
_symmetry.space_group_name_H-M   'P 1'
#
loop_
_entity.id
_entity.type
_entity.pdbx_description
1 polymer ?
#
loop_
_entity_poly.entity_id
_entity_poly.type
_entity_poly.pdbx_seq_one_letter_code
_entity_poly.pdbx_strand_id
1 'polypeptide(L)'
;MHSPLNLLLATATVLWAPAVWAQQDILYDTAHNATSLLGTWSSGSGAVVTGAGFANPVNFSFTYPTTTGISYSFTTDVLSDGSAGYFEEALYRFTGNGSQPTCIVGVVQWQHGTYQTLANGSMILNPFASDGRQQVQDMCAAQSNIIRQFNQTTLFQSWRIFSDPQRGPKLQIYQFDGSPLAPMFQLAQTPNMLPTTTLTANVTDGQTSSSLSGAPRRQDLGVGAMMTAVGLASFVGLLTCL
;
A
#
# COMPACT_ATOMS: atom_id res chain seq x y z
N MET A 1 80.10 30.01 37.98
CA MET A 1 78.91 30.74 37.52
C MET A 1 78.24 29.93 36.41
N HIS A 2 77.38 28.96 36.75
CA HIS A 2 76.49 28.31 35.79
C HIS A 2 75.26 27.83 36.56
N SER A 3 74.11 28.46 36.32
CA SER A 3 72.80 28.04 36.83
C SER A 3 71.92 27.68 35.63
N PRO A 4 71.27 26.51 35.60
CA PRO A 4 70.45 26.11 34.47
C PRO A 4 69.03 26.67 34.54
N LEU A 5 68.53 26.97 33.35
CA LEU A 5 67.24 27.51 32.98
C LEU A 5 66.15 26.43 33.16
N ASN A 6 65.15 26.64 34.03
CA ASN A 6 63.99 25.77 34.16
C ASN A 6 62.90 26.21 33.15
N LEU A 7 62.69 25.39 32.12
CA LEU A 7 61.64 25.54 31.13
C LEU A 7 60.37 24.79 31.61
N LEU A 8 59.35 25.53 32.06
CA LEU A 8 58.04 24.97 32.41
C LEU A 8 57.20 24.81 31.13
N LEU A 9 56.92 23.56 30.75
CA LEU A 9 56.03 23.20 29.65
C LEU A 9 54.58 23.13 30.18
N ALA A 10 53.72 24.05 29.76
CA ALA A 10 52.29 24.01 30.07
C ALA A 10 51.54 23.16 29.04
N THR A 11 51.03 22.00 29.44
CA THR A 11 50.18 21.15 28.60
C THR A 11 48.73 21.64 28.65
N ALA A 12 48.21 22.16 27.53
CA ALA A 12 46.80 22.51 27.38
C ALA A 12 45.99 21.26 27.02
N THR A 13 45.10 20.83 27.92
CA THR A 13 44.12 19.77 27.66
C THR A 13 42.90 20.36 26.95
N VAL A 14 42.70 19.97 25.68
CA VAL A 14 41.49 20.30 24.93
C VAL A 14 40.38 19.34 25.38
N LEU A 15 39.42 19.84 26.15
CA LEU A 15 38.20 19.11 26.50
C LEU A 15 37.28 19.06 25.27
N TRP A 16 37.17 17.89 24.66
CA TRP A 16 36.20 17.62 23.60
C TRP A 16 34.83 17.39 24.24
N ALA A 17 33.98 18.41 24.26
CA ALA A 17 32.59 18.24 24.64
C ALA A 17 31.84 17.55 23.49
N PRO A 18 31.16 16.40 23.71
CA PRO A 18 30.28 15.86 22.69
C PRO A 18 29.13 16.85 22.47
N ALA A 19 28.97 17.30 21.23
CA ALA A 19 27.78 18.03 20.82
C ALA A 19 26.58 17.08 20.96
N VAL A 20 25.85 17.20 22.06
CA VAL A 20 24.53 16.57 22.20
C VAL A 20 23.61 17.36 21.28
N TRP A 21 23.30 16.77 20.13
CA TRP A 21 22.24 17.29 19.27
C TRP A 21 20.96 17.19 20.07
N ALA A 22 20.45 18.32 20.56
CA ALA A 22 19.12 18.37 21.13
C ALA A 22 18.14 18.04 20.01
N GLN A 23 17.71 16.78 19.96
CA GLN A 23 16.54 16.39 19.21
C GLN A 23 15.38 17.13 19.87
N GLN A 24 14.95 18.24 19.28
CA GLN A 24 13.72 18.89 19.74
C GLN A 24 12.60 17.89 19.48
N ASP A 25 12.07 17.29 20.55
CA ASP A 25 10.84 16.51 20.46
C ASP A 25 9.77 17.41 19.85
N ILE A 26 9.19 16.96 18.73
CA ILE A 26 8.10 17.71 18.11
C ILE A 26 6.92 17.62 19.07
N LEU A 27 6.47 18.77 19.56
CA LEU A 27 5.25 18.85 20.33
C LEU A 27 4.09 18.50 19.40
N TYR A 28 3.45 17.36 19.67
CA TYR A 28 2.20 16.96 19.05
C TYR A 28 1.11 17.97 19.41
N ASP A 29 0.96 18.99 18.57
CA ASP A 29 -0.07 20.01 18.66
C ASP A 29 -1.29 19.64 17.80
N THR A 30 -2.24 20.56 17.67
CA THR A 30 -3.42 20.36 16.83
C THR A 30 -3.09 20.10 15.36
N ALA A 31 -1.90 20.50 14.88
CA ALA A 31 -1.48 20.31 13.48
C ALA A 31 -0.86 18.92 13.21
N HIS A 32 -0.39 18.23 14.26
CA HIS A 32 0.18 16.87 14.19
C HIS A 32 -0.74 15.82 14.85
N ASN A 33 -2.02 16.12 15.04
CA ASN A 33 -2.93 15.23 15.73
C ASN A 33 -3.34 14.04 14.83
N ALA A 34 -3.06 12.79 15.24
CA ALA A 34 -3.38 11.62 14.42
C ALA A 34 -4.89 11.47 14.14
N THR A 35 -5.78 11.83 15.08
CA THR A 35 -7.23 11.89 14.83
C THR A 35 -7.59 12.84 13.68
N SER A 36 -6.76 13.88 13.44
CA SER A 36 -6.93 14.78 12.31
C SER A 36 -6.39 14.25 10.98
N LEU A 37 -5.54 13.20 10.96
CA LEU A 37 -5.14 12.52 9.72
C LEU A 37 -6.26 11.65 9.12
N LEU A 38 -7.25 11.28 9.94
CA LEU A 38 -8.37 10.43 9.53
C LEU A 38 -9.03 10.96 8.24
N GLY A 39 -9.24 10.06 7.29
CA GLY A 39 -9.96 10.34 6.05
C GLY A 39 -9.09 10.24 4.80
N THR A 40 -9.63 10.77 3.70
CA THR A 40 -8.99 10.72 2.37
C THR A 40 -8.51 12.10 1.96
N TRP A 41 -7.25 12.17 1.56
CA TRP A 41 -6.54 13.37 1.15
C TRP A 41 -6.14 13.23 -0.31
N SER A 42 -6.32 14.29 -1.11
CA SER A 42 -5.91 14.28 -2.51
C SER A 42 -5.34 15.62 -2.96
N SER A 43 -4.34 15.56 -3.82
CA SER A 43 -3.68 16.73 -4.41
C SER A 43 -4.35 17.22 -5.70
N GLY A 44 -3.98 18.43 -6.13
CA GLY A 44 -4.41 18.99 -7.41
C GLY A 44 -5.93 19.16 -7.50
N SER A 45 -6.53 18.59 -8.55
CA SER A 45 -7.98 18.61 -8.82
C SER A 45 -8.79 17.70 -7.89
N GLY A 46 -8.14 16.79 -7.16
CA GLY A 46 -8.82 15.75 -6.38
C GLY A 46 -9.23 14.51 -7.19
N ALA A 47 -8.80 14.36 -8.45
CA ALA A 47 -9.21 13.24 -9.30
C ALA A 47 -8.55 11.90 -8.92
N VAL A 48 -7.33 11.93 -8.37
CA VAL A 48 -6.68 10.73 -7.84
C VAL A 48 -7.23 10.48 -6.45
N VAL A 49 -7.89 9.36 -6.24
CA VAL A 49 -8.51 8.99 -4.96
C VAL A 49 -8.20 7.53 -4.71
N THR A 50 -7.80 7.19 -3.49
CA THR A 50 -7.63 5.81 -3.04
C THR A 50 -8.95 5.02 -3.10
N GLY A 51 -8.87 3.71 -2.99
CA GLY A 51 -9.99 2.77 -2.94
C GLY A 51 -10.17 1.93 -4.21
N ALA A 52 -11.23 1.13 -4.24
CA ALA A 52 -11.53 0.19 -5.32
C ALA A 52 -11.72 0.84 -6.71
N GLY A 53 -11.98 2.15 -6.75
CA GLY A 53 -12.09 2.92 -7.99
C GLY A 53 -10.74 3.28 -8.63
N PHE A 54 -9.61 3.01 -7.98
CA PHE A 54 -8.27 3.34 -8.47
C PHE A 54 -7.44 2.11 -8.81
N ALA A 55 -7.40 1.12 -7.93
CA ALA A 55 -6.59 -0.08 -8.12
C ALA A 55 -7.38 -1.36 -7.83
N ASN A 56 -7.10 -2.39 -8.61
CA ASN A 56 -7.47 -3.77 -8.31
C ASN A 56 -6.17 -4.61 -8.20
N PRO A 57 -5.67 -4.85 -6.98
CA PRO A 57 -4.40 -5.53 -6.79
C PRO A 57 -4.45 -7.02 -7.14
N VAL A 58 -5.61 -7.66 -7.01
CA VAL A 58 -5.81 -9.08 -7.34
C VAL A 58 -5.65 -9.31 -8.85
N ASN A 59 -6.22 -8.42 -9.66
CA ASN A 59 -6.18 -8.53 -11.12
C ASN A 59 -5.04 -7.76 -11.78
N PHE A 60 -4.13 -7.16 -11.00
CA PHE A 60 -3.05 -6.31 -11.50
C PHE A 60 -3.60 -5.27 -12.49
N SER A 61 -4.53 -4.43 -12.05
CA SER A 61 -5.08 -3.38 -12.90
C SER A 61 -5.32 -2.07 -12.16
N PHE A 62 -5.32 -0.98 -12.93
CA PHE A 62 -5.56 0.37 -12.48
C PHE A 62 -6.65 1.03 -13.32
N THR A 63 -7.45 1.88 -12.68
CA THR A 63 -8.36 2.79 -13.33
C THR A 63 -7.73 4.18 -13.31
N TYR A 64 -7.41 4.70 -14.50
CA TYR A 64 -6.68 5.94 -14.66
C TYR A 64 -7.58 7.15 -14.39
N PRO A 65 -7.21 8.01 -13.43
CA PRO A 65 -7.90 9.29 -13.24
C PRO A 65 -7.69 10.23 -14.43
N THR A 66 -8.59 11.18 -14.61
CA THR A 66 -8.52 12.17 -15.71
C THR A 66 -7.36 13.14 -15.58
N THR A 67 -6.82 13.32 -14.38
CA THR A 67 -5.67 14.18 -14.09
C THR A 67 -4.71 13.52 -13.11
N THR A 68 -3.42 13.82 -13.22
CA THR A 68 -2.39 13.35 -12.29
C THR A 68 -2.56 13.92 -10.89
N GLY A 69 -2.00 13.20 -9.91
CA GLY A 69 -1.98 13.59 -8.52
C GLY A 69 -1.50 12.45 -7.63
N ILE A 70 -1.46 12.74 -6.35
CA ILE A 70 -1.28 11.80 -5.26
C ILE A 70 -2.49 11.88 -4.32
N SER A 71 -2.79 10.75 -3.68
CA SER A 71 -3.80 10.64 -2.65
C SER A 71 -3.37 9.65 -1.59
N TYR A 72 -3.72 9.95 -0.34
CA TYR A 72 -3.53 9.09 0.81
C TYR A 72 -4.83 8.99 1.59
N SER A 73 -5.16 7.81 2.08
CA SER A 73 -6.20 7.62 3.08
C SER A 73 -5.61 7.04 4.36
N PHE A 74 -6.10 7.51 5.50
CA PHE A 74 -5.65 7.03 6.81
C PHE A 74 -6.84 6.65 7.69
N THR A 75 -6.69 5.56 8.44
CA THR A 75 -7.52 5.25 9.61
C THR A 75 -6.79 5.68 10.89
N THR A 76 -7.48 5.69 12.03
CA THR A 76 -6.90 6.08 13.32
C THR A 76 -7.15 5.02 14.40
N ASP A 77 -7.33 3.78 13.95
CA ASP A 77 -7.51 2.63 14.83
C ASP A 77 -6.13 2.21 15.32
N VAL A 78 -5.80 2.50 16.59
CA VAL A 78 -4.54 2.02 17.18
C VAL A 78 -4.58 0.49 17.16
N LEU A 79 -3.66 -0.12 16.41
CA LEU A 79 -3.62 -1.56 16.21
C LEU A 79 -2.84 -2.24 17.34
N SER A 80 -3.05 -3.54 17.50
CA SER A 80 -2.43 -4.36 18.55
C SER A 80 -0.89 -4.46 18.42
N ASP A 81 -0.34 -4.17 17.25
CA ASP A 81 1.10 -4.12 16.98
C ASP A 81 1.74 -2.76 17.34
N GLY A 82 0.96 -1.82 17.89
CA GLY A 82 1.41 -0.48 18.26
C GLY A 82 1.45 0.52 17.09
N SER A 83 0.96 0.15 15.91
CA SER A 83 0.78 1.10 14.80
C SER A 83 -0.43 2.02 15.01
N ALA A 84 -0.38 3.20 14.38
CA ALA A 84 -1.38 4.26 14.57
C ALA A 84 -2.69 3.98 13.81
N GLY A 85 -2.62 3.14 12.77
CA GLY A 85 -3.75 2.75 11.94
C GLY A 85 -3.31 2.23 10.58
N TYR A 86 -4.25 2.14 9.67
CA TYR A 86 -4.01 1.73 8.28
C TYR A 86 -3.84 2.94 7.38
N PHE A 87 -3.03 2.77 6.33
CA PHE A 87 -2.91 3.72 5.25
C PHE A 87 -3.17 3.04 3.91
N GLU A 88 -3.60 3.85 2.95
CA GLU A 88 -3.57 3.50 1.54
C GLU A 88 -3.02 4.68 0.74
N GLU A 89 -2.19 4.41 -0.26
CA GLU A 89 -1.69 5.42 -1.18
C GLU A 89 -2.08 5.14 -2.63
N ALA A 90 -2.36 6.20 -3.37
CA ALA A 90 -2.64 6.19 -4.79
C ALA A 90 -1.84 7.30 -5.46
N LEU A 91 -0.97 6.95 -6.40
CA LEU A 91 -0.13 7.90 -7.12
C LEU A 91 -0.34 7.73 -8.62
N TYR A 92 -0.61 8.83 -9.31
CA TYR A 92 -0.60 8.89 -10.77
C TYR A 92 0.22 10.10 -11.20
N ARG A 93 1.41 9.86 -11.77
CA ARG A 93 2.40 10.90 -12.08
C ARG A 93 3.02 10.68 -13.46
N PHE A 94 3.45 11.78 -14.07
CA PHE A 94 4.28 11.77 -15.26
C PHE A 94 5.65 12.37 -14.97
N THR A 95 6.68 11.79 -15.57
CA THR A 95 8.04 12.33 -15.62
C THR A 95 8.36 12.62 -17.07
N GLY A 96 8.60 13.90 -17.39
CA GLY A 96 9.00 14.33 -18.72
C GLY A 96 10.52 14.22 -18.94
N ASN A 97 10.94 14.08 -20.19
CA ASN A 97 12.34 14.13 -20.61
C ASN A 97 12.58 15.39 -21.44
N GLY A 98 13.31 16.36 -20.89
CA GLY A 98 13.57 17.65 -21.55
C GLY A 98 14.40 17.54 -22.84
N SER A 99 15.26 16.51 -22.93
CA SER A 99 16.07 16.26 -24.12
C SER A 99 15.31 15.49 -25.21
N GLN A 100 14.29 14.71 -24.82
CA GLN A 100 13.42 13.96 -25.73
C GLN A 100 11.95 14.09 -25.29
N PRO A 101 11.26 15.18 -25.68
CA PRO A 101 9.91 15.48 -25.18
C PRO A 101 8.85 14.43 -25.55
N THR A 102 9.09 13.61 -26.56
CA THR A 102 8.23 12.48 -26.95
C THR A 102 8.37 11.26 -26.04
N CYS A 103 9.37 11.24 -25.15
CA CYS A 103 9.67 10.14 -24.25
C CYS A 103 9.20 10.45 -22.83
N ILE A 104 7.88 10.42 -22.64
CA ILE A 104 7.26 10.63 -21.33
C ILE A 104 7.12 9.28 -20.63
N VAL A 105 7.39 9.28 -19.32
CA VAL A 105 7.15 8.11 -18.46
C VAL A 105 5.96 8.40 -17.55
N GLY A 106 4.92 7.58 -17.65
CA GLY A 106 3.79 7.56 -16.74
C GLY A 106 3.97 6.49 -15.67
N VAL A 107 3.70 6.83 -14.42
CA VAL A 107 3.72 5.89 -13.30
C VAL A 107 2.39 5.95 -12.58
N VAL A 108 1.72 4.79 -12.49
CA VAL A 108 0.59 4.57 -11.59
C VAL A 108 1.04 3.61 -10.50
N GLN A 109 0.81 3.96 -9.25
CA GLN A 109 1.24 3.16 -8.11
C GLN A 109 0.17 3.14 -7.04
N TRP A 110 0.06 1.99 -6.40
CA TRP A 110 -0.80 1.77 -5.26
C TRP A 110 -0.13 0.84 -4.26
N GLN A 111 -0.25 1.13 -2.98
CA GLN A 111 0.06 0.21 -1.89
C GLN A 111 -0.74 0.61 -0.65
N HIS A 112 -0.88 -0.33 0.28
CA HIS A 112 -1.59 -0.12 1.55
C HIS A 112 -0.95 -0.97 2.63
N GLY A 113 -1.24 -0.65 3.88
CA GLY A 113 -0.71 -1.36 5.05
C GLY A 113 -0.92 -0.56 6.32
N THR A 114 0.02 -0.64 7.25
CA THR A 114 -0.04 0.09 8.53
C THR A 114 0.89 1.29 8.53
N TYR A 115 0.60 2.30 9.34
CA TYR A 115 1.50 3.43 9.52
C TYR A 115 1.76 3.72 10.99
N GLN A 116 2.90 4.37 11.24
CA GLN A 116 3.33 4.78 12.56
C GLN A 116 3.66 6.27 12.53
N THR A 117 3.27 6.98 13.58
CA THR A 117 3.72 8.36 13.83
C THR A 117 4.72 8.31 14.99
N LEU A 118 5.89 8.92 14.80
CA LEU A 118 7.02 8.82 15.73
C LEU A 118 7.12 10.08 16.59
N ALA A 119 7.69 9.98 17.80
CA ALA A 119 7.83 11.10 18.73
C ALA A 119 8.50 12.36 18.11
N ASN A 120 9.38 12.16 17.12
CA ASN A 120 10.06 13.24 16.38
C ASN A 120 9.20 13.87 15.25
N GLY A 121 7.91 13.55 15.17
CA GLY A 121 6.95 14.02 14.17
C GLY A 121 7.10 13.43 12.76
N SER A 122 8.01 12.47 12.58
CA SER A 122 8.09 11.68 11.35
C SER A 122 6.97 10.64 11.28
N MET A 123 6.72 10.14 10.07
CA MET A 123 5.72 9.09 9.82
C MET A 123 6.37 7.99 8.99
N ILE A 124 6.11 6.73 9.36
CA ILE A 124 6.55 5.56 8.61
C ILE A 124 5.32 4.85 8.05
N LEU A 125 5.33 4.58 6.75
CA LEU A 125 4.36 3.74 6.06
C LEU A 125 4.95 2.34 5.87
N ASN A 126 4.28 1.32 6.39
CA ASN A 126 4.65 -0.09 6.32
C ASN A 126 3.63 -0.88 5.50
N PRO A 127 3.85 -1.05 4.18
CA PRO A 127 2.90 -1.71 3.31
C PRO A 127 2.80 -3.23 3.56
N PHE A 128 1.67 -3.83 3.22
CA PHE A 128 1.57 -5.28 3.08
C PHE A 128 2.33 -5.73 1.84
N ALA A 129 3.38 -6.52 2.06
CA ALA A 129 4.42 -6.79 1.08
C ALA A 129 3.93 -7.39 -0.25
N SER A 130 2.85 -8.17 -0.24
CA SER A 130 2.32 -8.87 -1.40
C SER A 130 1.31 -8.06 -2.23
N ASP A 131 0.86 -6.92 -1.73
CA ASP A 131 -0.33 -6.24 -2.27
C ASP A 131 -0.01 -5.09 -3.21
N GLY A 132 1.03 -4.31 -2.93
CA GLY A 132 1.29 -3.11 -3.72
C GLY A 132 1.52 -3.45 -5.20
N ARG A 133 1.10 -2.53 -6.06
CA ARG A 133 1.21 -2.62 -7.51
C ARG A 133 1.79 -1.32 -8.05
N GLN A 134 2.60 -1.44 -9.07
CA GLN A 134 3.10 -0.31 -9.83
C GLN A 134 3.04 -0.65 -11.31
N GLN A 135 2.45 0.25 -12.08
CA GLN A 135 2.48 0.22 -13.53
C GLN A 135 3.34 1.39 -14.02
N VAL A 136 4.34 1.05 -14.83
CA VAL A 136 5.21 2.02 -15.50
C VAL A 136 4.94 1.93 -17.00
N GLN A 137 4.58 3.06 -17.59
CA GLN A 137 4.40 3.23 -19.02
C GLN A 137 5.50 4.15 -19.54
N ASP A 138 6.36 3.64 -20.41
CA ASP A 138 7.49 4.39 -20.97
C ASP A 138 7.37 4.36 -22.50
N MET A 139 7.21 5.53 -23.11
CA MET A 139 7.02 5.64 -24.55
C MET A 139 8.27 5.25 -25.38
N CYS A 140 9.45 5.24 -24.77
CA CYS A 140 10.72 5.06 -25.47
C CYS A 140 11.50 3.83 -24.99
N ALA A 141 11.03 3.13 -23.96
CA ALA A 141 11.58 1.84 -23.56
C ALA A 141 11.18 0.72 -24.54
N ALA A 142 12.01 -0.34 -24.59
CA ALA A 142 11.72 -1.56 -25.36
C ALA A 142 10.44 -2.25 -24.90
N GLN A 143 10.09 -2.14 -23.62
CA GLN A 143 8.82 -2.58 -23.06
C GLN A 143 8.09 -1.36 -22.49
N SER A 144 7.02 -0.96 -23.17
CA SER A 144 6.37 0.33 -22.96
C SER A 144 5.28 0.32 -21.89
N ASN A 145 4.92 -0.84 -21.36
CA ASN A 145 3.90 -0.99 -20.34
C ASN A 145 4.20 -2.22 -19.48
N ILE A 146 4.61 -1.98 -18.23
CA ILE A 146 4.97 -3.03 -17.28
C ILE A 146 4.18 -2.80 -16.01
N ILE A 147 3.42 -3.80 -15.58
CA ILE A 147 2.84 -3.85 -14.24
C ILE A 147 3.54 -4.91 -13.40
N ARG A 148 3.86 -4.55 -12.16
CA ARG A 148 4.65 -5.37 -11.24
C ARG A 148 4.18 -5.16 -9.80
N GLN A 149 4.53 -6.12 -8.95
CA GLN A 149 4.38 -5.94 -7.51
C GLN A 149 5.28 -4.80 -7.04
N PHE A 150 4.79 -4.05 -6.06
CA PHE A 150 5.48 -2.93 -5.46
C PHE A 150 5.38 -3.04 -3.94
N ASN A 151 6.50 -2.84 -3.27
CA ASN A 151 6.58 -2.88 -1.82
C ASN A 151 7.67 -1.92 -1.39
N GLN A 152 7.27 -0.75 -0.91
CA GLN A 152 8.21 0.25 -0.44
C GLN A 152 7.74 0.87 0.87
N THR A 153 8.42 0.49 1.95
CA THR A 153 8.36 1.22 3.21
C THR A 153 8.82 2.66 2.98
N THR A 154 8.01 3.62 3.40
CA THR A 154 8.25 5.05 3.16
C THR A 154 8.39 5.79 4.47
N LEU A 155 9.49 6.53 4.62
CA LEU A 155 9.69 7.47 5.73
C LEU A 155 9.37 8.89 5.26
N PHE A 156 8.44 9.54 5.95
CA PHE A 156 8.22 10.97 5.84
C PHE A 156 8.89 11.68 7.00
N GLN A 157 9.71 12.69 6.69
CA GLN A 157 10.43 13.44 7.74
C GLN A 157 9.45 14.15 8.67
N SER A 158 8.39 14.74 8.12
CA SER A 158 7.34 15.39 8.91
C SER A 158 6.04 15.52 8.10
N TRP A 159 4.95 15.79 8.80
CA TRP A 159 3.64 16.04 8.22
C TRP A 159 2.89 17.06 9.08
N ARG A 160 2.04 17.89 8.46
CA ARG A 160 1.24 18.90 9.15
C ARG A 160 -0.09 19.12 8.47
N ILE A 161 -1.11 19.40 9.26
CA ILE A 161 -2.43 19.78 8.76
C ILE A 161 -2.67 21.27 9.04
N PHE A 162 -3.06 21.98 8.00
CA PHE A 162 -3.39 23.40 8.02
C PHE A 162 -4.87 23.58 7.66
N SER A 163 -5.46 24.69 8.12
CA SER A 163 -6.76 25.14 7.60
C SER A 163 -6.53 26.06 6.40
N ASP A 164 -7.02 25.65 5.23
CA ASP A 164 -7.06 26.48 4.03
C ASP A 164 -8.42 27.19 3.93
N PRO A 165 -8.45 28.54 3.80
CA PRO A 165 -9.72 29.28 3.75
C PRO A 165 -10.63 28.95 2.57
N GLN A 166 -10.09 28.38 1.49
CA GLN A 166 -10.84 28.10 0.26
C GLN A 166 -11.25 26.63 0.17
N ARG A 167 -10.36 25.71 0.57
CA ARG A 167 -10.55 24.26 0.39
C ARG A 167 -10.69 23.47 1.69
N GLY A 168 -10.57 24.11 2.85
CA GLY A 168 -10.67 23.44 4.14
C GLY A 168 -9.36 22.78 4.58
N PRO A 169 -9.40 21.63 5.29
CA PRO A 169 -8.18 20.99 5.79
C PRO A 169 -7.20 20.63 4.67
N LYS A 170 -5.93 21.00 4.86
CA LYS A 170 -4.82 20.78 3.94
C LYS A 170 -3.69 20.01 4.64
N LEU A 171 -3.40 18.81 4.15
CA LEU A 171 -2.28 17.99 4.59
C LEU A 171 -1.05 18.30 3.74
N GLN A 172 0.03 18.70 4.43
CA GLN A 172 1.35 18.86 3.86
C GLN A 172 2.27 17.77 4.44
N ILE A 173 2.85 16.96 3.56
CA ILE A 173 3.83 15.93 3.93
C ILE A 173 5.19 16.34 3.36
N TYR A 174 6.25 16.05 4.10
CA TYR A 174 7.64 16.22 3.68
C TYR A 174 8.28 14.84 3.54
N GLN A 175 8.94 14.61 2.41
CA GLN A 175 9.68 13.39 2.11
C GLN A 175 10.85 13.21 3.08
N PHE A 176 11.54 12.07 3.01
CA PHE A 176 12.69 11.78 3.89
C PHE A 176 13.82 12.82 3.79
N ASP A 177 13.95 13.51 2.66
CA ASP A 177 14.93 14.55 2.38
C ASP A 177 14.43 15.97 2.73
N GLY A 178 13.22 16.08 3.28
CA GLY A 178 12.56 17.34 3.60
C GLY A 178 11.96 18.09 2.43
N SER A 179 12.01 17.54 1.22
CA SER A 179 11.28 18.11 0.09
C SER A 179 9.77 17.92 0.27
N PRO A 180 8.94 18.95 0.02
CA PRO A 180 7.50 18.83 0.19
C PRO A 180 6.89 17.95 -0.91
N LEU A 181 5.97 17.07 -0.52
CA LEU A 181 5.02 16.48 -1.47
C LEU A 181 4.00 17.53 -1.92
N ALA A 182 3.30 17.24 -3.02
CA ALA A 182 2.19 18.08 -3.48
C ALA A 182 1.17 18.24 -2.33
N PRO A 183 0.69 19.47 -2.06
CA PRO A 183 -0.27 19.70 -0.99
C PRO A 183 -1.56 18.92 -1.30
N MET A 184 -2.10 18.28 -0.27
CA MET A 184 -3.33 17.49 -0.38
C MET A 184 -4.45 18.13 0.44
N PHE A 185 -5.67 18.08 -0.07
CA PHE A 185 -6.85 18.59 0.61
C PHE A 185 -7.75 17.42 0.98
N GLN A 186 -8.44 17.52 2.11
CA GLN A 186 -9.33 16.47 2.58
C GLN A 186 -10.55 16.39 1.67
N LEU A 187 -10.76 15.24 1.03
CA LEU A 187 -11.93 14.95 0.20
C LEU A 187 -13.08 14.34 1.03
N ALA A 188 -12.74 13.51 2.01
CA ALA A 188 -13.69 12.84 2.87
C ALA A 188 -13.11 12.66 4.27
N GLN A 189 -13.96 12.79 5.30
CA GLN A 189 -13.60 12.50 6.68
C GLN A 189 -13.50 10.99 6.95
N THR A 190 -14.22 10.18 6.18
CA THR A 190 -14.11 8.72 6.20
C THR A 190 -13.06 8.28 5.19
N PRO A 191 -12.13 7.39 5.54
CA PRO A 191 -11.13 6.89 4.60
C PRO A 191 -11.79 6.02 3.53
N ASN A 192 -11.55 6.35 2.26
CA ASN A 192 -11.85 5.52 1.10
C ASN A 192 -10.61 4.67 0.77
N MET A 193 -10.62 3.40 1.16
CA MET A 193 -9.53 2.45 0.94
C MET A 193 -10.08 1.04 0.74
N LEU A 194 -9.26 0.16 0.17
CA LEU A 194 -9.50 -1.27 0.11
C LEU A 194 -9.46 -1.90 1.51
N PRO A 195 -9.91 -3.16 1.68
CA PRO A 195 -9.89 -3.81 2.98
C PRO A 195 -8.50 -3.83 3.62
N THR A 196 -8.43 -3.51 4.91
CA THR A 196 -7.21 -3.33 5.70
C THR A 196 -6.55 -4.66 6.12
N THR A 197 -6.52 -5.60 5.20
CA THR A 197 -5.97 -6.94 5.34
C THR A 197 -5.16 -7.27 4.10
N THR A 198 -4.23 -8.22 4.19
CA THR A 198 -3.52 -8.72 3.00
C THR A 198 -4.51 -9.26 1.96
N LEU A 199 -4.47 -8.72 0.73
CA LEU A 199 -5.40 -9.03 -0.35
C LEU A 199 -4.88 -10.11 -1.30
N THR A 200 -3.56 -10.22 -1.41
CA THR A 200 -2.85 -11.15 -2.28
C THR A 200 -2.16 -12.19 -1.41
N ALA A 201 -2.55 -13.45 -1.54
CA ALA A 201 -1.84 -14.55 -0.89
C ALA A 201 -0.43 -14.68 -1.48
N ASN A 202 0.58 -14.81 -0.61
CA ASN A 202 1.92 -15.22 -1.04
C ASN A 202 1.83 -16.65 -1.61
N VAL A 203 2.12 -16.83 -2.90
CA VAL A 203 2.34 -18.17 -3.48
C VAL A 203 3.75 -18.64 -3.09
N THR A 204 4.01 -18.71 -1.79
CA THR A 204 5.21 -19.31 -1.18
C THR A 204 4.82 -19.84 0.19
N ASP A 205 3.87 -20.76 0.21
CA ASP A 205 3.90 -21.88 1.13
C ASP A 205 3.14 -23.02 0.45
N GLY A 206 3.77 -24.19 0.40
CA GLY A 206 3.19 -25.37 -0.20
C GLY A 206 1.94 -25.79 0.56
N GLN A 207 0.78 -25.28 0.16
CA GLN A 207 -0.52 -25.84 0.48
C GLN A 207 -1.35 -25.93 -0.80
N THR A 208 -1.34 -27.15 -1.33
CA THR A 208 -2.48 -27.84 -1.94
C THR A 208 -3.69 -26.94 -2.15
N SER A 209 -3.92 -26.63 -3.43
CA SER A 209 -5.23 -26.38 -4.02
C SER A 209 -6.33 -27.02 -3.17
N SER A 210 -7.06 -26.19 -2.43
CA SER A 210 -8.30 -26.57 -1.78
C SER A 210 -9.21 -27.11 -2.86
N SER A 211 -9.36 -28.43 -2.83
CA SER A 211 -10.28 -29.18 -3.66
C SER A 211 -11.64 -28.50 -3.66
N LEU A 212 -12.15 -28.21 -4.86
CA LEU A 212 -13.58 -28.05 -5.11
C LEU A 212 -14.31 -29.29 -4.60
N SER A 213 -14.78 -29.26 -3.35
CA SER A 213 -15.70 -30.26 -2.79
C SER A 213 -17.12 -29.85 -3.15
N GLY A 214 -17.55 -30.27 -4.34
CA GLY A 214 -18.91 -29.98 -4.80
C GLY A 214 -19.27 -30.65 -6.14
N ALA A 215 -18.87 -31.90 -6.35
CA ALA A 215 -19.35 -32.70 -7.48
C ALA A 215 -20.03 -33.98 -6.95
N PRO A 216 -21.33 -34.22 -7.25
CA PRO A 216 -22.01 -35.42 -6.80
C PRO A 216 -21.46 -36.67 -7.49
N ARG A 217 -21.14 -37.66 -6.66
CA ARG A 217 -20.59 -38.98 -7.00
C ARG A 217 -21.55 -39.75 -7.91
N ARG A 218 -21.27 -39.78 -9.22
CA ARG A 218 -21.88 -40.70 -10.18
C ARG A 218 -21.22 -42.07 -9.98
N GLN A 219 -21.99 -43.07 -9.57
CA GLN A 219 -21.50 -44.44 -9.43
C GLN A 219 -21.30 -45.04 -10.83
N ASP A 220 -20.06 -45.41 -11.14
CA ASP A 220 -19.71 -46.20 -12.31
C ASP A 220 -20.32 -47.60 -12.20
N LEU A 221 -21.04 -48.01 -13.25
CA LEU A 221 -21.36 -49.40 -13.51
C LEU A 221 -20.62 -49.83 -14.79
N GLY A 222 -19.92 -50.95 -14.67
CA GLY A 222 -18.86 -51.40 -15.55
C GLY A 222 -19.23 -51.67 -17.01
N VAL A 223 -18.16 -51.63 -17.78
CA VAL A 223 -17.95 -52.03 -19.17
C VAL A 223 -18.60 -53.36 -19.54
N GLY A 224 -19.25 -53.41 -20.71
CA GLY A 224 -19.03 -54.52 -21.65
C GLY A 224 -20.25 -55.32 -22.13
N ALA A 225 -20.54 -55.11 -23.41
CA ALA A 225 -20.92 -56.12 -24.41
C ALA A 225 -22.41 -56.50 -24.66
N MET A 226 -22.73 -56.37 -25.95
CA MET A 226 -23.54 -57.26 -26.82
C MET A 226 -25.08 -57.30 -26.73
N MET A 227 -25.66 -56.72 -27.78
CA MET A 227 -26.60 -57.33 -28.75
C MET A 227 -27.85 -58.11 -28.28
N THR A 228 -28.95 -57.72 -28.95
CA THR A 228 -30.10 -58.50 -29.46
C THR A 228 -31.24 -58.92 -28.54
N ALA A 229 -32.38 -58.24 -28.76
CA ALA A 229 -33.66 -58.73 -29.29
C ALA A 229 -34.49 -59.80 -28.55
N VAL A 230 -35.82 -59.62 -28.71
CA VAL A 230 -36.95 -60.53 -28.40
C VAL A 230 -37.33 -60.52 -26.91
N GLY A 231 -38.56 -60.24 -26.47
CA GLY A 231 -39.88 -60.31 -27.09
C GLY A 231 -40.78 -61.15 -26.16
N LEU A 232 -42.03 -60.70 -25.96
CA LEU A 232 -43.16 -61.40 -25.33
C LEU A 232 -43.08 -61.62 -23.79
N ALA A 233 -44.15 -61.79 -23.03
CA ALA A 233 -45.54 -61.34 -23.01
C ALA A 233 -46.17 -61.99 -21.76
N SER A 234 -47.20 -61.35 -21.21
CA SER A 234 -48.31 -61.97 -20.48
C SER A 234 -48.07 -62.54 -19.08
N PHE A 235 -48.49 -61.78 -18.07
CA PHE A 235 -48.95 -62.30 -16.78
C PHE A 235 -50.47 -62.51 -16.84
N VAL A 236 -50.92 -63.75 -16.65
CA VAL A 236 -52.33 -64.15 -16.48
C VAL A 236 -52.42 -65.17 -15.35
N GLY A 237 -53.45 -65.02 -14.49
CA GLY A 237 -53.98 -66.05 -13.59
C GLY A 237 -53.43 -65.95 -12.16
N LEU A 238 -54.12 -65.39 -11.16
CA LEU A 238 -55.44 -65.72 -10.59
C LEU A 238 -55.48 -67.14 -9.97
N LEU A 239 -55.54 -67.23 -8.63
CA LEU A 239 -56.39 -68.16 -7.83
C LEU A 239 -56.08 -68.00 -6.32
N THR A 240 -57.03 -67.46 -5.54
CA THR A 240 -57.90 -68.13 -4.53
C THR A 240 -57.19 -68.55 -3.23
N CYS A 241 -57.46 -67.86 -2.12
CA CYS A 241 -58.46 -68.18 -1.07
C CYS A 241 -57.96 -69.14 0.01
N LEU A 242 -57.59 -68.59 1.17
CA LEU A 242 -58.29 -68.77 2.46
C LEU A 242 -57.80 -67.72 3.46
#